data_AF-A0AA91QR38-F1
#
_entry.id   AF-A0AA91QR38-F1
#
_cell.length_a   1.000
_cell.length_b   1.000
_cell.length_c   1.000
_cell.angle_alpha   90.00
_cell.angle_beta   90.00
_cell.angle_gamma   90.00
#
_symmetry.space_group_name_H-M   'P 1'
#
loop_
_entity.id
_entity.type
_entity.pdbx_description
1 polymer ?
#
loop_
_entity_poly.entity_id
_entity_poly.type
_entity_poly.pdbx_seq_one_letter_code
_entity_poly.pdbx_strand_id
1 'polypeptide(L)'
;MRVVNQWGYGLLELLIGLSVSLMVMLAALSMMTSASVTQTRLDAKTNLSLELSRLLTMMESDIRRAGLCYQCGETAAFQVDKHLILIDDTGSNNQGQCIRFAYQQTGVVPQLDAGKDDIKGFRFDADNQAVEIYENHDDTDNWKCQSGYWRDISSRNIVIDNLTFERKEVSTSNHRTVTALTITLSAALKEAPHTQESLSRTLVLRNTMRQL
;
A
#
# COMPACT_ATOMS: atom_id res chain seq x y z
N MET A 1 3.04 -70.86 39.54
CA MET A 1 3.37 -69.63 38.78
C MET A 1 4.89 -69.57 38.61
N ARG A 2 5.41 -69.66 37.39
CA ARG A 2 6.85 -69.54 37.11
C ARG A 2 7.23 -68.05 37.17
N VAL A 3 8.12 -67.68 38.08
CA VAL A 3 8.73 -66.35 38.09
C VAL A 3 9.76 -66.35 36.97
N VAL A 4 9.51 -65.52 35.95
CA VAL A 4 10.43 -65.32 34.83
C VAL A 4 11.59 -64.46 35.33
N ASN A 5 12.82 -64.89 35.05
CA ASN A 5 14.04 -64.18 35.43
C ASN A 5 14.04 -62.77 34.79
N GLN A 6 13.82 -61.72 35.58
CA GLN A 6 13.91 -60.34 35.09
C GLN A 6 15.38 -59.92 35.12
N TRP A 7 16.00 -59.83 33.95
CA TRP A 7 17.33 -59.26 33.81
C TRP A 7 17.16 -57.73 33.91
N GLY A 8 17.53 -57.18 35.07
CA GLY A 8 17.52 -55.74 35.28
C GLY A 8 18.49 -55.03 34.34
N TYR A 9 18.15 -53.81 33.93
CA TYR A 9 19.02 -52.98 33.11
C TYR A 9 20.29 -52.61 33.86
N GLY A 10 21.43 -52.70 33.17
CA GLY A 10 22.70 -52.23 33.71
C GLY A 10 22.72 -50.70 33.83
N LEU A 11 23.39 -50.17 34.85
CA LEU A 11 23.53 -48.72 35.05
C LEU A 11 24.14 -48.02 33.82
N LEU A 12 25.04 -48.71 33.10
CA LEU A 12 25.61 -48.25 31.84
C LEU A 12 24.56 -48.10 30.73
N GLU A 13 23.65 -49.06 30.60
CA GLU A 13 22.60 -49.07 29.57
C GLU A 13 21.60 -47.93 29.80
N LEU A 14 21.31 -47.64 31.06
CA LEU A 14 20.46 -46.51 31.46
C LEU A 14 21.13 -45.16 31.18
N LEU A 15 22.44 -45.03 31.43
CA LEU A 15 23.21 -43.82 31.10
C LEU A 15 23.30 -43.59 29.58
N ILE A 16 23.53 -44.66 28.80
CA ILE A 16 23.57 -44.58 27.35
C ILE A 16 22.19 -44.16 26.82
N GLY A 17 21.10 -44.80 27.27
CA GLY A 17 19.74 -44.46 26.86
C GLY A 17 19.38 -43.01 27.17
N LEU A 18 19.78 -42.49 28.34
CA LEU A 18 19.56 -41.10 28.72
C LEU A 18 20.37 -40.14 27.84
N SER A 19 21.64 -40.44 27.57
CA SER A 19 22.49 -39.59 26.73
C SER A 19 21.97 -39.47 25.30
N VAL A 20 21.54 -40.58 24.68
CA VAL A 20 20.98 -40.59 23.33
C VAL A 20 19.65 -39.83 23.31
N SER A 21 18.79 -40.04 24.31
CA SER A 21 17.52 -39.31 24.43
C SER A 21 17.73 -37.80 24.53
N LEU A 22 18.74 -37.37 25.31
CA LEU A 22 19.08 -35.96 25.45
C LEU A 22 19.58 -35.36 24.13
N MET A 23 20.45 -36.08 23.40
CA MET A 23 20.93 -35.64 22.09
C MET A 23 19.79 -35.45 21.09
N VAL A 24 18.85 -36.39 21.05
CA VAL A 24 17.67 -36.30 20.17
C VAL A 24 16.77 -35.12 20.56
N MET A 25 16.53 -34.90 21.86
CA MET A 25 15.75 -33.74 22.32
C MET A 25 16.40 -32.41 21.95
N LEU A 26 17.72 -32.27 22.10
CA LEU A 26 18.44 -31.06 21.72
C LEU A 26 18.37 -30.81 20.20
N ALA A 27 18.52 -31.86 19.40
CA ALA A 27 18.35 -31.76 17.96
C ALA A 27 16.93 -31.31 17.58
N ALA A 28 15.90 -31.92 18.18
CA ALA A 28 14.50 -31.55 17.97
C ALA A 28 14.22 -30.09 18.37
N LEU A 29 14.75 -29.64 19.51
CA LEU A 29 14.61 -28.26 19.97
C LEU A 29 15.26 -27.26 19.00
N SER A 30 16.44 -27.59 18.47
CA SER A 30 17.14 -26.74 17.49
C SER A 30 16.36 -26.61 16.17
N MET A 31 15.74 -27.70 15.71
CA MET A 31 14.89 -27.69 14.53
C MET A 31 13.60 -26.88 14.77
N MET A 32 12.95 -27.09 15.91
CA MET A 32 11.71 -26.40 16.26
C MET A 32 11.93 -24.88 16.38
N THR A 33 13.00 -24.45 17.05
CA THR A 33 13.35 -23.02 17.17
C THR A 33 13.63 -22.40 15.81
N SER A 34 14.39 -23.07 14.95
CA SER A 34 14.66 -22.60 13.57
C SER A 34 13.39 -22.49 12.73
N ALA A 35 12.48 -23.46 12.86
CA ALA A 35 11.18 -23.43 12.20
C ALA A 35 10.31 -22.27 12.70
N SER A 36 10.23 -22.04 14.02
CA SER A 36 9.46 -20.93 14.60
C SER A 36 10.00 -19.55 14.18
N VAL A 37 11.33 -19.37 14.15
CA VAL A 37 11.93 -18.12 13.67
C VAL A 37 11.63 -17.89 12.19
N THR A 38 11.65 -18.94 11.38
CA THR A 38 11.31 -18.85 9.96
C THR A 38 9.83 -18.49 9.78
N GLN A 39 8.94 -19.13 10.55
CA GLN A 39 7.50 -18.86 10.48
C GLN A 39 7.18 -17.41 10.86
N THR A 40 7.72 -16.93 11.99
CA THR A 40 7.50 -15.54 12.43
C THR A 40 7.99 -14.51 11.40
N ARG A 41 9.12 -14.78 10.73
CA ARG A 41 9.61 -13.93 9.64
C ARG A 41 8.69 -13.94 8.42
N LEU A 42 8.16 -15.10 8.05
CA LEU A 42 7.22 -15.23 6.94
C LEU A 42 5.89 -14.53 7.23
N ASP A 43 5.38 -14.67 8.46
CA ASP A 43 4.14 -14.02 8.90
C ASP A 43 4.31 -12.49 8.89
N ALA A 44 5.43 -11.99 9.41
CA ALA A 44 5.75 -10.56 9.41
C ALA A 44 5.82 -9.98 7.98
N LYS A 45 6.49 -10.70 7.06
CA LYS A 45 6.56 -10.29 5.64
C LYS A 45 5.17 -10.30 4.98
N THR A 46 4.37 -11.33 5.25
CA THR A 46 3.02 -11.44 4.70
C THR A 46 2.13 -10.30 5.19
N ASN A 47 2.19 -9.97 6.48
CA ASN A 47 1.45 -8.85 7.05
C ASN A 47 1.85 -7.51 6.41
N LEU A 48 3.14 -7.26 6.21
CA LEU A 48 3.63 -6.06 5.51
C LEU A 48 3.09 -5.98 4.07
N SER A 49 3.14 -7.09 3.34
CA SER A 49 2.64 -7.17 1.95
C SER A 49 1.12 -6.93 1.86
N LEU A 50 0.35 -7.46 2.81
CA LEU A 50 -1.09 -7.23 2.91
C LEU A 50 -1.42 -5.78 3.22
N GLU A 51 -0.68 -5.14 4.14
CA GLU A 51 -0.87 -3.73 4.49
C GLU A 51 -0.57 -2.81 3.30
N LEU A 52 0.56 -3.01 2.61
CA LEU A 52 0.90 -2.28 1.39
C LEU A 52 -0.15 -2.49 0.29
N SER A 53 -0.62 -3.74 0.12
CA SER A 53 -1.67 -4.06 -0.84
C SER A 53 -3.00 -3.38 -0.52
N ARG A 54 -3.34 -3.25 0.77
CA ARG A 54 -4.54 -2.55 1.23
C ARG A 54 -4.45 -1.04 0.93
N LEU A 55 -3.32 -0.41 1.24
CA LEU A 55 -3.08 1.00 0.93
C LEU A 55 -3.17 1.25 -0.58
N LEU A 56 -2.49 0.44 -1.39
CA LEU A 56 -2.54 0.56 -2.85
C LEU A 56 -3.94 0.32 -3.42
N THR A 57 -4.70 -0.62 -2.88
CA THR A 57 -6.08 -0.87 -3.31
C THR A 57 -7.00 0.31 -2.98
N MET A 58 -6.83 0.91 -1.81
CA MET A 58 -7.56 2.12 -1.42
C MET A 58 -7.24 3.29 -2.35
N MET A 59 -5.95 3.57 -2.58
CA MET A 59 -5.51 4.61 -3.52
C MET A 59 -6.05 4.35 -4.93
N GLU A 60 -5.93 3.12 -5.43
CA GLU A 60 -6.40 2.74 -6.76
C GLU A 60 -7.90 2.96 -6.89
N SER A 61 -8.69 2.57 -5.89
CA SER A 61 -10.15 2.73 -5.91
C SER A 61 -10.57 4.20 -6.03
N ASP A 62 -9.93 5.10 -5.27
CA ASP A 62 -10.27 6.52 -5.32
C ASP A 62 -9.71 7.21 -6.58
N ILE A 63 -8.46 6.90 -6.95
CA ILE A 63 -7.81 7.49 -8.13
C ILE A 63 -8.51 7.05 -9.42
N ARG A 64 -9.00 5.80 -9.53
CA ARG A 64 -9.78 5.35 -10.70
C ARG A 64 -11.04 6.18 -10.93
N ARG A 65 -11.56 6.82 -9.88
CA ARG A 65 -12.74 7.69 -9.94
C ARG A 65 -12.38 9.12 -10.33
N ALA A 66 -11.10 9.48 -10.42
CA ALA A 66 -10.67 10.81 -10.87
C ALA A 66 -11.36 11.18 -12.20
N GLY A 67 -11.95 12.37 -12.23
CA GLY A 67 -12.69 12.85 -13.39
C GLY A 67 -14.09 12.28 -13.57
N LEU A 68 -14.58 11.45 -12.65
CA LEU A 68 -15.95 10.96 -12.69
C LEU A 68 -16.93 12.09 -12.34
N CYS A 69 -17.84 12.37 -13.26
CA CYS A 69 -19.05 13.13 -13.02
C CYS A 69 -20.26 12.29 -13.44
N TYR A 70 -21.23 12.12 -12.54
CA TYR A 70 -22.40 11.25 -12.75
C TYR A 70 -23.45 11.89 -13.67
N GLN A 71 -23.51 13.22 -13.72
CA GLN A 71 -24.57 13.95 -14.44
C GLN A 71 -24.06 14.91 -15.52
N CYS A 72 -22.75 14.96 -15.78
CA CYS A 72 -22.15 15.87 -16.77
C CYS A 72 -22.19 15.35 -18.23
N GLY A 73 -22.77 14.17 -18.47
CA GLY A 73 -22.72 13.50 -19.79
C GLY A 73 -21.36 12.87 -20.10
N GLU A 74 -21.20 12.32 -21.32
CA GLU A 74 -19.96 11.60 -21.72
C GLU A 74 -18.77 12.52 -22.06
N THR A 75 -18.99 13.83 -22.18
CA THR A 75 -18.04 14.78 -22.76
C THR A 75 -17.33 15.68 -21.76
N ALA A 76 -17.76 15.71 -20.50
CA ALA A 76 -17.16 16.54 -19.46
C ALA A 76 -16.65 15.67 -18.31
N ALA A 77 -15.33 15.50 -18.27
CA ALA A 77 -14.66 14.94 -17.10
C ALA A 77 -14.52 16.03 -16.04
N PHE A 78 -14.59 15.63 -14.78
CA PHE A 78 -14.27 16.52 -13.67
C PHE A 78 -12.77 16.84 -13.71
N GLN A 79 -12.41 18.08 -13.99
CA GLN A 79 -11.01 18.47 -14.23
C GLN A 79 -10.61 19.53 -13.23
N VAL A 80 -9.35 19.46 -12.81
CA VAL A 80 -8.72 20.49 -11.99
C VAL A 80 -7.56 21.05 -12.78
N ASP A 81 -7.57 22.37 -12.98
CA ASP A 81 -6.62 23.06 -13.84
C ASP A 81 -6.50 22.45 -15.24
N LYS A 82 -7.61 21.95 -15.80
CA LYS A 82 -7.72 21.24 -17.10
C LYS A 82 -7.06 19.85 -17.14
N HIS A 83 -6.71 19.29 -16.00
CA HIS A 83 -6.12 17.95 -15.88
C HIS A 83 -7.02 17.03 -15.04
N LEU A 84 -6.99 15.72 -15.31
CA LEU A 84 -7.70 14.73 -14.49
C LEU A 84 -7.06 14.54 -13.11
N ILE A 85 -5.74 14.64 -13.09
CA ILE A 85 -4.89 14.45 -11.92
C ILE A 85 -3.79 15.51 -11.97
N LEU A 86 -3.32 15.95 -10.80
CA LEU A 86 -2.18 16.83 -10.62
C LEU A 86 -1.14 16.08 -9.80
N ILE A 87 0.12 16.10 -10.23
CA ILE A 87 1.24 15.47 -9.53
C ILE A 87 2.15 16.59 -9.03
N ASP A 88 2.45 16.59 -7.74
CA ASP A 88 3.20 17.67 -7.06
C ASP A 88 2.69 19.06 -7.45
N ASP A 89 1.38 19.27 -7.27
CA ASP A 89 0.65 20.49 -7.56
C ASP A 89 0.55 20.94 -9.04
N THR A 90 1.11 20.20 -10.00
CA THR A 90 1.06 20.59 -11.42
C THR A 90 0.50 19.50 -12.35
N GLY A 91 -0.12 19.93 -13.44
CA GLY A 91 -0.65 19.02 -14.47
C GLY A 91 0.40 18.48 -15.44
N SER A 92 1.54 19.16 -15.55
CA SER A 92 2.66 18.81 -16.44
C SER A 92 3.65 17.81 -15.85
N ASN A 93 3.62 17.62 -14.52
CA ASN A 93 4.51 16.65 -13.88
C ASN A 93 4.05 15.23 -14.21
N ASN A 94 5.00 14.44 -14.70
CA ASN A 94 4.80 13.02 -14.97
C ASN A 94 5.25 12.13 -13.81
N GLN A 95 5.97 12.68 -12.83
CA GLN A 95 6.40 11.93 -11.65
C GLN A 95 6.37 12.83 -10.42
N GLY A 96 6.05 12.26 -9.26
CA GLY A 96 6.04 12.98 -7.99
C GLY A 96 5.64 12.10 -6.82
N GLN A 97 5.57 12.70 -5.63
CA GLN A 97 5.24 12.00 -4.38
C GLN A 97 3.88 12.41 -3.80
N CYS A 98 3.25 13.41 -4.40
CA CYS A 98 1.91 13.84 -4.09
C CYS A 98 1.03 13.77 -5.34
N ILE A 99 -0.17 13.22 -5.19
CA ILE A 99 -1.20 13.23 -6.22
C ILE A 99 -2.46 13.90 -5.69
N ARG A 100 -3.04 14.77 -6.50
CA ARG A 100 -4.32 15.43 -6.26
C ARG A 100 -5.25 15.12 -7.42
N PHE A 101 -6.49 14.82 -7.09
CA PHE A 101 -7.54 14.56 -8.07
C PHE A 101 -8.90 14.86 -7.48
N ALA A 102 -9.91 14.98 -8.32
CA ALA A 102 -11.25 15.24 -7.86
C ALA A 102 -12.27 14.40 -8.64
N TYR A 103 -13.39 14.12 -7.99
CA TYR A 103 -14.53 13.44 -8.59
C TYR A 103 -15.81 13.86 -7.87
N GLN A 104 -16.93 13.86 -8.58
CA GLN A 104 -18.23 14.23 -8.00
C GLN A 104 -18.65 13.19 -6.96
N GLN A 105 -18.64 13.55 -5.67
CA GLN A 105 -19.00 12.63 -4.58
C GLN A 105 -20.47 12.71 -4.19
N THR A 106 -21.01 13.93 -4.10
CA THR A 106 -22.32 14.21 -3.47
C THR A 106 -23.28 14.97 -4.38
N GLY A 107 -22.81 15.45 -5.53
CA GLY A 107 -23.61 16.32 -6.41
C GLY A 107 -24.78 15.59 -7.09
N VAL A 108 -26.00 16.01 -6.78
CA VAL A 108 -27.24 15.71 -7.53
C VAL A 108 -27.49 16.71 -8.67
N VAL A 109 -26.56 17.63 -8.88
CA VAL A 109 -26.57 18.66 -9.95
C VAL A 109 -25.24 18.55 -10.69
N PRO A 110 -25.21 18.62 -12.04
CA PRO A 110 -23.97 18.67 -12.79
C PRO A 110 -23.19 19.95 -12.43
N GLN A 111 -22.10 19.77 -11.69
CA GLN A 111 -21.11 20.80 -11.45
C GLN A 111 -19.82 20.38 -12.15
N LEU A 112 -19.21 21.32 -12.86
CA LEU A 112 -17.93 21.11 -13.55
C LEU A 112 -16.74 21.50 -12.68
N ASP A 113 -16.97 22.31 -11.65
CA ASP A 113 -15.96 22.78 -10.72
C ASP A 113 -15.91 21.91 -9.46
N ALA A 114 -14.71 21.68 -8.97
CA ALA A 114 -14.46 20.90 -7.76
C ALA A 114 -14.95 21.61 -6.50
N GLY A 115 -16.02 21.08 -5.90
CA GLY A 115 -16.39 21.46 -4.55
C GLY A 115 -15.44 20.86 -3.52
N LYS A 116 -15.49 21.40 -2.30
CA LYS A 116 -14.71 20.91 -1.15
C LYS A 116 -14.85 19.39 -0.93
N ASP A 117 -16.02 18.82 -1.17
CA ASP A 117 -16.30 17.39 -0.95
C ASP A 117 -15.83 16.49 -2.10
N ASP A 118 -15.45 17.08 -3.23
CA ASP A 118 -15.06 16.37 -4.45
C ASP A 118 -13.55 16.19 -4.55
N ILE A 119 -12.77 17.08 -3.92
CA ILE A 119 -11.31 17.06 -3.92
C ILE A 119 -10.74 15.96 -3.03
N LYS A 120 -9.69 15.29 -3.52
CA LYS A 120 -9.01 14.17 -2.87
C LYS A 120 -7.52 14.22 -3.19
N GLY A 121 -6.74 13.44 -2.45
CA GLY A 121 -5.32 13.29 -2.74
C GLY A 121 -4.64 12.33 -1.81
N PHE A 122 -3.45 11.89 -2.23
CA PHE A 122 -2.52 11.12 -1.43
C PHE A 122 -1.14 11.74 -1.54
N ARG A 123 -0.36 11.69 -0.46
CA ARG A 123 1.05 12.09 -0.52
C ARG A 123 1.92 11.23 0.38
N PHE A 124 3.22 11.27 0.08
CA PHE A 124 4.25 10.81 0.99
C PHE A 124 4.54 11.91 2.01
N ASP A 125 4.47 11.55 3.29
CA ASP A 125 5.03 12.38 4.36
C ASP A 125 6.44 11.87 4.70
N ALA A 126 7.45 12.65 4.36
CA ALA A 126 8.83 12.33 4.64
C ALA A 126 9.20 12.51 6.13
N ASP A 127 8.48 13.38 6.86
CA ASP A 127 8.77 13.67 8.27
C ASP A 127 8.27 12.54 9.17
N ASN A 128 7.04 12.06 8.95
CA ASN A 128 6.49 10.91 9.70
C ASN A 128 6.70 9.56 9.00
N GLN A 129 7.29 9.56 7.80
CA GLN A 129 7.48 8.36 6.97
C GLN A 129 6.17 7.58 6.78
N ALA A 130 5.13 8.30 6.37
CA ALA A 130 3.76 7.81 6.29
C ALA A 130 3.14 8.08 4.92
N VAL A 131 2.08 7.35 4.61
CA VAL A 131 1.15 7.74 3.55
C VAL A 131 0.08 8.59 4.19
N GLU A 132 -0.17 9.76 3.61
CA GLU A 132 -1.26 10.62 4.02
C GLU A 132 -2.37 10.70 2.98
N ILE A 133 -3.60 10.89 3.46
CA ILE A 133 -4.76 11.27 2.67
C ILE A 133 -5.12 12.72 2.94
N TYR A 134 -5.58 13.43 1.91
CA TYR A 134 -6.07 14.79 2.08
C TYR A 134 -7.35 14.80 2.93
N GLU A 135 -7.36 15.61 3.98
CA GLU A 135 -8.54 15.88 4.81
C GLU A 135 -9.11 17.25 4.47
N ASN A 136 -10.35 17.28 4.02
CA ASN A 136 -11.01 18.52 3.64
C ASN A 136 -11.48 19.29 4.89
N HIS A 137 -10.95 20.50 5.11
CA HIS A 137 -11.37 21.42 6.17
C HIS A 137 -12.20 22.59 5.62
N ASP A 138 -13.29 22.25 4.93
CA ASP A 138 -14.28 23.18 4.40
C ASP A 138 -13.83 24.16 3.31
N ASP A 139 -12.65 23.98 2.71
CA ASP A 139 -12.10 24.88 1.68
C ASP A 139 -11.23 24.15 0.65
N THR A 140 -11.28 24.61 -0.61
CA THR A 140 -10.46 24.14 -1.73
C THR A 140 -9.12 24.88 -1.82
N ASP A 141 -8.97 26.07 -1.23
CA ASP A 141 -7.72 26.85 -1.30
C ASP A 141 -6.54 26.14 -0.61
N ASN A 142 -6.87 25.29 0.36
CA ASN A 142 -5.96 24.49 1.16
C ASN A 142 -5.55 23.16 0.50
N TRP A 143 -6.12 22.85 -0.66
CA TRP A 143 -5.88 21.60 -1.37
C TRP A 143 -4.57 21.65 -2.18
N LYS A 144 -3.45 21.65 -1.47
CA LYS A 144 -2.09 21.68 -2.03
C LYS A 144 -1.22 20.61 -1.40
N CYS A 145 -0.27 20.08 -2.15
CA CYS A 145 0.65 19.06 -1.68
C CYS A 145 1.47 19.53 -0.48
N GLN A 146 1.70 20.84 -0.35
CA GLN A 146 2.46 21.46 0.75
C GLN A 146 1.56 21.98 1.89
N SER A 147 0.25 21.73 1.86
CA SER A 147 -0.63 22.18 2.95
C SER A 147 -0.49 21.31 4.21
N GLY A 148 -1.00 21.78 5.34
CA GLY A 148 -1.01 21.05 6.62
C GLY A 148 -2.25 20.18 6.84
N TYR A 149 -3.12 20.04 5.84
CA TYR A 149 -4.45 19.41 5.96
C TYR A 149 -4.44 17.97 5.48
N TRP A 150 -3.42 17.24 5.87
CA TRP A 150 -3.19 15.86 5.49
C TRP A 150 -3.18 15.01 6.75
N ARG A 151 -3.57 13.74 6.59
CA ARG A 151 -3.68 12.81 7.70
C ARG A 151 -3.09 11.46 7.33
N ASP A 152 -2.25 10.95 8.23
CA ASP A 152 -1.70 9.60 8.16
C ASP A 152 -2.79 8.53 8.04
N ILE A 153 -2.62 7.64 7.05
CA ILE A 153 -3.46 6.45 6.87
C ILE A 153 -2.68 5.14 6.95
N SER A 154 -1.34 5.18 6.83
CA SER A 154 -0.50 4.01 7.03
C SER A 154 -0.42 3.61 8.50
N SER A 155 -0.35 2.31 8.77
CA SER A 155 -0.16 1.78 10.13
C SER A 155 1.13 2.29 10.77
N ARG A 156 1.09 2.57 12.09
CA ARG A 156 2.26 3.00 12.89
C ARG A 156 3.35 1.92 13.04
N ASN A 157 3.05 0.68 12.66
CA ASN A 157 3.96 -0.46 12.75
C ASN A 157 4.85 -0.59 11.50
N ILE A 158 4.55 0.16 10.44
CA ILE A 158 5.34 0.22 9.21
C ILE A 158 5.93 1.63 9.05
N VAL A 159 7.05 1.69 8.35
CA VAL A 159 7.73 2.93 7.97
C VAL A 159 7.73 2.98 6.45
N ILE A 160 7.13 4.02 5.87
CA ILE A 160 7.09 4.20 4.43
C ILE A 160 8.42 4.80 3.97
N ASP A 161 9.12 4.08 3.10
CA ASP A 161 10.40 4.52 2.54
C ASP A 161 10.18 5.38 1.31
N ASN A 162 9.17 5.04 0.51
CA ASN A 162 8.88 5.72 -0.74
C ASN A 162 7.41 5.55 -1.15
N LEU A 163 6.78 6.63 -1.60
CA LEU A 163 5.55 6.62 -2.38
C LEU A 163 5.74 7.53 -3.58
N THR A 164 5.59 6.98 -4.78
CA THR A 164 5.70 7.73 -6.03
C THR A 164 4.56 7.44 -6.97
N PHE A 165 4.14 8.47 -7.68
CA PHE A 165 3.17 8.44 -8.75
C PHE A 165 3.89 8.74 -10.06
N GLU A 166 3.70 7.90 -11.08
CA GLU A 166 4.24 8.09 -12.42
C GLU A 166 3.11 8.05 -13.44
N ARG A 167 2.97 9.12 -14.21
CA ARG A 167 1.98 9.28 -15.28
C ARG A 167 2.62 9.00 -16.63
N LYS A 168 1.94 8.19 -17.43
CA LYS A 168 2.25 7.99 -18.84
C LYS A 168 1.00 8.23 -19.69
N GLU A 169 1.11 9.18 -20.60
CA GLU A 169 0.04 9.52 -21.54
C GLU A 169 0.35 9.05 -22.95
N VAL A 170 -0.64 8.46 -23.61
CA VAL A 170 -0.56 8.05 -25.02
C VAL A 170 -1.74 8.65 -25.76
N SER A 171 -1.45 9.50 -26.75
CA SER A 171 -2.48 10.02 -27.66
C SER A 171 -2.71 9.04 -28.80
N THR A 172 -3.99 8.75 -29.05
CA THR A 172 -4.43 7.92 -30.18
C THR A 172 -4.63 8.78 -31.43
N SER A 173 -4.72 8.14 -32.60
CA SER A 173 -5.03 8.79 -33.89
C SER A 173 -6.32 9.60 -33.88
N ASN A 174 -7.26 9.28 -32.98
CA ASN A 174 -8.55 9.95 -32.84
C ASN A 174 -8.53 11.08 -31.79
N HIS A 175 -7.35 11.62 -31.44
CA HIS A 175 -7.18 12.69 -30.43
C HIS A 175 -7.71 12.34 -29.03
N ARG A 176 -7.83 11.04 -28.71
CA ARG A 176 -8.12 10.57 -27.34
C ARG A 176 -6.80 10.36 -26.62
N THR A 177 -6.71 10.84 -25.39
CA THR A 177 -5.56 10.60 -24.52
C THR A 177 -5.90 9.47 -23.56
N VAL A 178 -5.04 8.44 -23.55
CA VAL A 178 -5.07 7.37 -22.56
C VAL A 178 -4.02 7.70 -21.51
N THR A 179 -4.43 7.88 -20.26
CA THR A 179 -3.53 8.17 -19.14
C THR A 179 -3.40 6.92 -18.27
N ALA A 180 -2.19 6.35 -18.23
CA ALA A 180 -1.82 5.32 -17.28
C ALA A 180 -1.11 5.97 -16.09
N LEU A 181 -1.42 5.51 -14.88
CA LEU A 181 -0.77 5.93 -13.65
C LEU A 181 -0.20 4.70 -12.94
N THR A 182 1.10 4.76 -12.67
CA THR A 182 1.81 3.76 -11.87
C THR A 182 2.05 4.33 -10.48
N ILE A 183 1.58 3.61 -9.46
CA ILE A 183 1.80 3.91 -8.04
C ILE A 183 2.83 2.92 -7.53
N THR A 184 3.93 3.40 -6.97
CA THR A 184 4.95 2.56 -6.35
C THR A 184 5.07 2.92 -4.89
N LEU A 185 4.94 1.92 -4.03
CA LEU A 185 4.96 2.07 -2.57
C LEU A 185 5.97 1.08 -1.98
N SER A 186 6.87 1.57 -1.15
CA SER A 186 7.90 0.80 -0.47
C SER A 186 7.87 1.09 1.02
N ALA A 187 7.99 0.06 1.85
CA ALA A 187 7.99 0.20 3.29
C ALA A 187 8.78 -0.92 3.99
N ALA A 188 9.12 -0.68 5.25
CA ALA A 188 9.71 -1.65 6.15
C ALA A 188 8.94 -1.75 7.47
N LEU A 189 9.11 -2.86 8.20
CA LEU A 189 8.59 -3.00 9.56
C LEU A 189 9.45 -2.21 10.55
N LYS A 190 8.80 -1.45 11.44
CA LYS A 190 9.50 -0.63 12.44
C LYS A 190 10.37 -1.46 13.41
N GLU A 191 9.87 -2.62 13.83
CA GLU A 191 10.58 -3.53 14.75
C GLU A 191 11.57 -4.47 14.05
N ALA A 192 11.48 -4.59 12.72
CA ALA A 192 12.36 -5.43 11.92
C ALA A 192 12.71 -4.74 10.58
N PRO A 193 13.59 -3.72 10.60
CA PRO A 193 13.88 -2.89 9.42
C PRO A 193 14.44 -3.67 8.21
N HIS A 194 15.03 -4.84 8.44
CA HIS A 194 15.49 -5.74 7.38
C HIS A 194 14.35 -6.44 6.62
N THR A 195 13.12 -6.37 7.13
CA THR A 195 11.91 -6.87 6.47
C THR A 195 11.25 -5.70 5.75
N GLN A 196 11.67 -5.52 4.50
CA GLN A 196 11.16 -4.50 3.59
C GLN A 196 10.41 -5.15 2.44
N GLU A 197 9.46 -4.41 1.87
CA GLU A 197 8.69 -4.83 0.71
C GLU A 197 8.41 -3.62 -0.18
N SER A 198 8.34 -3.85 -1.49
CA SER A 198 7.98 -2.82 -2.46
C SER A 198 6.96 -3.37 -3.43
N LEU A 199 5.85 -2.68 -3.57
CA LEU A 199 4.76 -3.05 -4.48
C LEU A 199 4.50 -1.91 -5.45
N SER A 200 4.14 -2.26 -6.69
CA SER A 200 3.75 -1.29 -7.71
C SER A 200 2.46 -1.73 -8.36
N ARG A 201 1.56 -0.78 -8.64
CA ARG A 201 0.31 -1.01 -9.36
C ARG A 201 0.15 0.03 -10.46
N THR A 202 -0.25 -0.44 -11.63
CA THR A 202 -0.57 0.43 -12.76
C THR A 202 -2.07 0.38 -13.01
N LEU A 203 -2.69 1.55 -13.08
CA LEU A 203 -4.11 1.72 -13.40
C LEU A 203 -4.26 2.65 -14.61
N VAL A 204 -5.31 2.41 -15.40
CA VAL A 204 -5.67 3.28 -16.53
C VAL A 204 -6.81 4.17 -16.09
N LEU A 205 -6.63 5.48 -16.22
CA LEU A 205 -7.66 6.48 -15.93
C LEU A 205 -8.67 6.56 -17.07
N ARG A 206 -9.83 7.15 -16.79
CA ARG A 206 -10.89 7.34 -17.80
C ARG A 206 -10.35 8.20 -18.95
N ASN A 207 -10.50 7.69 -20.18
CA ASN A 207 -10.04 8.39 -21.38
C ASN A 207 -10.82 9.70 -21.59
N THR A 208 -10.11 10.82 -21.68
CA THR A 208 -10.66 12.10 -22.09
C THR A 208 -10.38 12.36 -23.57
N MET A 209 -11.34 12.97 -24.26
CA MET A 209 -11.05 13.55 -25.58
C MET A 209 -10.31 14.87 -25.35
N ARG A 210 -9.27 15.14 -26.14
CA ARG A 210 -8.59 16.43 -26.09
C ARG A 210 -9.59 17.52 -26.53
N GLN A 211 -9.92 18.46 -25.65
CA GLN A 211 -10.63 19.68 -26.05
C GLN A 211 -9.62 20.53 -26.84
N LEU A 212 -9.98 20.83 -28.09
CA LEU A 212 -9.23 21.72 -28.99
C LEU A 212 -9.42 23.17 -28.56
#